data_AF-A0A0L7LTH5-F1
#
_entry.id   AF-A0A0L7LTH5-F1
#
_cell.length_a   1.000
_cell.length_b   1.000
_cell.length_c   1.000
_cell.angle_alpha   90.00
_cell.angle_beta   90.00
_cell.angle_gamma   90.00
#
_symmetry.space_group_name_H-M   'P 1'
#
loop_
_entity.id
_entity.type
_entity.pdbx_description
1 polymer ?
#
loop_
_entity_poly.entity_id
_entity_poly.type
_entity_poly.pdbx_seq_one_letter_code
_entity_poly.pdbx_strand_id
1 'polypeptide(L)'
;ISMAEQVEKKRIPLYPGFPELARSDVSIHPSYRNLGLAYRVVCRHRYHWAKVAQRKQFMKELHSFEKLQPNALDGVRVHREFSQGILSHVIPPRRYIQKLTPDPLNSKQRMRVEQIISGQATFSKS
;
A
#
# COMPACT_ATOMS: atom_id res chain seq x y z
N ILE A 1 -2.62 -20.55 16.56
CA ILE A 1 -1.43 -19.87 16.00
C ILE A 1 -0.26 -20.27 16.89
N SER A 2 0.68 -21.02 16.32
CA SER A 2 1.76 -21.76 16.99
C SER A 2 2.77 -20.85 17.69
N MET A 3 3.17 -21.23 18.90
CA MET A 3 4.27 -20.63 19.64
C MET A 3 5.60 -20.91 18.92
N ALA A 4 6.36 -19.87 18.62
CA ALA A 4 7.70 -20.00 18.06
C ALA A 4 8.66 -20.40 19.18
N GLU A 5 9.11 -21.66 19.15
CA GLU A 5 10.14 -22.23 19.99
C GLU A 5 11.49 -21.57 19.67
N GLN A 6 12.04 -20.80 20.61
CA GLN A 6 13.37 -20.21 20.52
C GLN A 6 14.41 -21.33 20.75
N VAL A 7 14.83 -21.98 19.67
CA VAL A 7 15.91 -22.98 19.72
C VAL A 7 17.23 -22.26 20.02
N GLU A 8 17.61 -22.24 21.29
CA GLU A 8 18.90 -21.75 21.74
C GLU A 8 20.00 -22.68 21.18
N LYS A 9 20.68 -22.22 20.13
CA LYS A 9 21.74 -22.99 19.47
C LYS A 9 22.90 -23.19 20.46
N LYS A 10 23.01 -24.41 21.03
CA LYS A 10 24.15 -24.82 21.84
C LYS A 10 25.45 -24.61 21.05
N ARG A 11 26.27 -23.67 21.48
CA ARG A 11 27.55 -23.35 20.84
C ARG A 11 28.53 -24.48 21.14
N ILE A 12 28.86 -25.26 20.12
CA ILE A 12 29.89 -26.30 20.20
C ILE A 12 31.25 -25.58 20.32
N PRO A 13 32.08 -25.88 21.33
CA PRO A 13 33.39 -25.26 21.46
C PRO A 13 34.27 -25.68 20.26
N LEU A 14 34.88 -24.69 19.60
CA LEU A 14 35.72 -24.92 18.41
C LEU A 14 36.95 -25.81 18.71
N TYR A 15 37.40 -25.86 19.97
CA TYR A 15 38.53 -26.69 20.41
C TYR A 15 38.21 -27.38 21.75
N PRO A 16 37.80 -28.67 21.75
CA PRO A 16 37.36 -29.38 22.95
C PRO A 16 38.45 -29.61 24.02
N GLY A 17 39.73 -29.59 23.64
CA GLY A 17 40.87 -29.84 24.54
C GLY A 17 41.58 -28.59 25.06
N PHE A 18 41.25 -27.42 24.52
CA PHE A 18 41.88 -26.14 24.90
C PHE A 18 40.83 -25.03 25.00
N PRO A 19 39.99 -25.05 26.06
CA PRO A 19 38.93 -24.07 26.25
C PRO A 19 39.45 -22.64 26.41
N GLU A 20 40.70 -22.48 26.85
CA GLU A 20 41.39 -21.19 26.98
C GLU A 20 41.56 -20.46 25.63
N LEU A 21 41.80 -21.20 24.53
CA LEU A 21 41.98 -20.59 23.20
C LEU A 21 40.67 -20.06 22.58
N ALA A 22 39.54 -20.54 23.06
CA ALA A 22 38.21 -20.08 22.62
C ALA A 22 37.69 -18.89 23.44
N ARG A 23 38.40 -18.49 24.50
CA ARG A 23 38.05 -17.30 25.28
C ARG A 23 38.39 -16.05 24.47
N SER A 24 37.46 -15.10 24.45
CA SER A 24 37.65 -13.77 23.81
C SER A 24 38.85 -13.00 24.37
N ASP A 25 39.35 -13.43 25.52
CA ASP A 25 40.28 -12.69 26.37
C ASP A 25 41.74 -13.14 26.14
N VAL A 26 41.96 -14.23 25.38
CA VAL A 26 43.28 -14.87 25.14
C VAL A 26 43.87 -14.49 23.77
N SER A 27 43.16 -13.67 22.98
CA SER A 27 43.71 -13.09 21.77
C SER A 27 44.89 -12.16 22.12
N ILE A 28 46.09 -12.49 21.62
CA ILE A 28 47.31 -11.65 21.69
C ILE A 28 47.04 -10.23 21.13
N HIS A 29 46.01 -10.09 20.29
CA HIS A 29 45.46 -8.81 19.87
C HIS A 29 44.31 -8.47 20.83
N PRO A 30 44.49 -7.52 21.77
CA PRO A 30 43.43 -7.15 22.70
C PRO A 30 42.23 -6.73 21.85
N SER A 31 41.06 -7.24 22.23
CA SER A 31 39.77 -7.06 21.57
C SER A 31 39.73 -5.88 20.58
N TYR A 32 39.37 -6.12 19.33
CA TYR A 32 38.97 -5.07 18.37
C TYR A 32 37.86 -4.13 18.90
N ARG A 33 37.37 -4.31 20.14
CA ARG A 33 36.52 -3.37 20.89
C ARG A 33 37.10 -1.96 21.01
N ASN A 34 38.43 -1.80 21.08
CA ASN A 34 39.06 -0.50 21.32
C ASN A 34 39.78 0.10 20.10
N LEU A 35 39.81 -0.60 18.95
CA LEU A 35 40.28 -0.02 17.70
C LEU A 35 39.14 0.79 17.07
N GLY A 36 39.17 2.10 17.27
CA GLY A 36 38.31 3.01 16.53
C GLY A 36 38.52 2.81 15.03
N LEU A 37 37.45 2.50 14.30
CA LEU A 37 37.48 2.49 12.84
C LEU A 37 38.00 3.83 12.34
N ALA A 38 39.00 3.80 11.47
CA ALA A 38 39.52 5.00 10.84
C ALA A 38 38.34 5.82 10.27
N TYR A 39 38.33 7.13 10.54
CA TYR A 39 37.19 8.00 10.25
C TYR A 39 36.67 7.88 8.80
N ARG A 40 37.58 7.68 7.84
CA ARG A 40 37.25 7.43 6.42
C ARG A 40 36.32 6.22 6.21
N VAL A 41 36.52 5.15 6.97
CA VAL A 41 35.69 3.94 6.90
C VAL A 41 34.29 4.22 7.45
N VAL A 42 34.19 4.96 8.56
CA VAL A 42 32.92 5.39 9.15
C VAL A 42 32.13 6.25 8.16
N CYS A 43 32.78 7.22 7.50
CA CYS A 43 32.16 8.06 6.47
C CYS A 43 31.64 7.23 5.29
N ARG A 44 32.45 6.28 4.79
CA ARG A 44 32.03 5.38 3.69
C ARG A 44 30.82 4.54 4.08
N HIS A 45 30.79 4.04 5.31
CA HIS A 45 29.66 3.30 5.85
C HIS A 45 28.41 4.18 5.91
N ARG A 46 28.51 5.37 6.51
CA ARG A 46 27.39 6.33 6.57
C ARG A 46 26.84 6.68 5.20
N TYR A 47 27.71 6.94 4.23
CA TYR A 47 27.31 7.23 2.86
C TYR A 47 26.59 6.06 2.19
N HIS A 48 27.10 4.83 2.37
CA HIS A 48 26.46 3.63 1.86
C HIS A 48 25.05 3.45 2.43
N TRP A 49 24.91 3.57 3.76
CA TRP A 49 23.62 3.45 4.42
C TRP A 49 22.64 4.54 4.00
N ALA A 50 23.11 5.78 3.84
CA ALA A 50 22.29 6.88 3.31
C ALA A 50 21.80 6.59 1.88
N LYS A 51 22.66 6.07 1.00
CA LYS A 51 22.28 5.68 -0.37
C LYS A 51 21.22 4.57 -0.38
N VAL A 52 21.40 3.55 0.47
CA VAL A 52 20.43 2.45 0.61
C VAL A 52 19.08 2.97 1.11
N ALA A 53 19.09 3.86 2.10
CA ALA A 53 17.88 4.48 2.65
C ALA A 53 17.15 5.32 1.59
N GLN A 54 17.87 6.18 0.87
CA GLN A 54 17.30 7.00 -0.22
C GLN A 54 16.67 6.12 -1.31
N ARG A 55 17.36 5.06 -1.74
CA ARG A 55 16.81 4.13 -2.74
C ARG A 55 15.53 3.45 -2.24
N LYS A 56 15.52 3.00 -0.98
CA LYS A 56 14.34 2.37 -0.37
C LYS A 56 13.16 3.34 -0.33
N GLN A 57 13.41 4.60 0.05
CA GLN A 57 12.38 5.63 0.06
C GLN A 57 11.86 5.91 -1.35
N PHE A 58 12.74 6.10 -2.32
CA PHE A 58 12.38 6.35 -3.72
C PHE A 58 11.49 5.23 -4.29
N MET A 59 11.86 3.96 -4.07
CA MET A 59 11.03 2.84 -4.54
C MET A 59 9.65 2.81 -3.88
N LYS A 60 9.56 3.19 -2.59
CA LYS A 60 8.29 3.29 -1.88
C LYS A 60 7.39 4.37 -2.50
N GLU A 61 7.96 5.53 -2.83
CA GLU A 61 7.26 6.63 -3.49
C GLU A 61 6.80 6.22 -4.89
N LEU A 62 7.66 5.57 -5.68
CA LEU A 62 7.33 5.08 -7.02
C LEU A 62 6.13 4.12 -6.99
N HIS A 63 6.14 3.13 -6.10
CA HIS A 63 5.00 2.22 -5.94
C HIS A 63 3.75 2.91 -5.42
N SER A 64 3.88 3.98 -4.62
CA SER A 64 2.71 4.76 -4.20
C SER A 64 2.08 5.49 -5.39
N PHE A 65 2.90 6.02 -6.30
CA PHE A 65 2.41 6.68 -7.53
C PHE A 65 1.76 5.68 -8.48
N GLU A 66 2.38 4.52 -8.69
CA GLU A 66 1.81 3.44 -9.50
C GLU A 66 0.41 3.03 -9.02
N LYS A 67 0.22 2.93 -7.69
CA LYS A 67 -1.10 2.65 -7.09
C LYS A 67 -2.11 3.80 -7.24
N LEU A 68 -1.63 5.05 -7.32
CA LEU A 68 -2.48 6.23 -7.50
C LEU A 68 -2.90 6.46 -8.96
N GLN A 69 -2.17 5.93 -9.93
CA GLN A 69 -2.51 6.04 -11.36
C GLN A 69 -3.93 5.55 -11.71
N PRO A 70 -4.40 4.36 -11.27
CA PRO A 70 -5.79 3.94 -11.54
C PRO A 70 -6.82 4.85 -10.85
N ASN A 71 -6.51 5.35 -9.66
CA ASN A 71 -7.42 6.23 -8.90
C ASN A 71 -7.56 7.62 -9.52
N ALA A 72 -6.56 8.07 -10.29
CA ALA A 72 -6.65 9.34 -11.01
C ALA A 72 -7.77 9.33 -12.06
N LEU A 73 -8.01 8.17 -12.70
CA LEU A 73 -9.14 8.00 -13.63
C LEU A 73 -10.47 7.92 -12.88
N ASP A 74 -10.50 7.31 -11.70
CA ASP A 74 -11.73 7.24 -10.89
C ASP A 74 -12.18 8.61 -10.39
N GLY A 75 -11.27 9.52 -10.05
CA GLY A 75 -11.62 10.91 -9.74
C GLY A 75 -12.34 11.62 -10.91
N VAL A 76 -11.88 11.39 -12.14
CA VAL A 76 -12.52 11.90 -13.37
C VAL A 76 -13.86 11.21 -13.62
N ARG A 77 -13.99 9.91 -13.37
CA ARG A 77 -15.26 9.17 -13.50
C ARG A 77 -16.30 9.65 -12.50
N VAL A 78 -15.94 9.77 -11.22
CA VAL A 78 -16.81 10.33 -10.17
C VAL A 78 -17.22 11.76 -10.54
N HIS A 79 -16.28 12.61 -10.97
CA HIS A 79 -16.64 13.95 -11.42
C HIS A 79 -17.63 13.90 -12.59
N ARG A 80 -17.39 13.08 -13.62
CA ARG A 80 -18.28 12.95 -14.78
C ARG A 80 -19.67 12.44 -14.42
N GLU A 81 -19.77 11.51 -13.48
CA GLU A 81 -21.02 10.90 -13.02
C GLU A 81 -21.84 11.86 -12.14
N PHE A 82 -21.19 12.57 -11.21
CA PHE A 82 -21.90 13.39 -10.23
C PHE A 82 -22.00 14.89 -10.60
N SER A 83 -21.05 15.45 -11.36
CA SER A 83 -21.06 16.88 -11.67
C SER A 83 -22.05 17.27 -12.77
N GLN A 84 -22.36 16.36 -13.71
CA GLN A 84 -23.32 16.66 -14.79
C GLN A 84 -24.75 16.86 -14.29
N GLY A 85 -25.14 16.19 -13.20
CA GLY A 85 -26.45 16.38 -12.58
C GLY A 85 -26.56 17.66 -11.73
N ILE A 86 -25.43 18.20 -11.27
CA ILE A 86 -25.39 19.35 -10.35
C ILE A 86 -25.09 20.67 -11.08
N LEU A 87 -24.24 20.65 -12.12
CA LEU A 87 -23.78 21.85 -12.83
C LEU A 87 -24.69 22.27 -13.99
N SER A 88 -25.55 21.38 -14.47
CA SER A 88 -26.48 21.68 -15.56
C SER A 88 -27.86 22.00 -15.00
N HIS A 89 -28.29 23.27 -15.12
CA HIS A 89 -29.69 23.67 -14.85
C HIS A 89 -30.69 23.03 -15.83
N VAL A 90 -30.20 22.34 -16.87
CA VAL A 90 -31.00 21.61 -17.84
C VAL A 90 -30.67 20.12 -17.73
N ILE A 91 -31.67 19.30 -17.42
CA ILE A 91 -31.49 17.84 -17.35
C ILE A 91 -31.10 17.33 -18.75
N PRO A 92 -29.91 16.72 -18.93
CA PRO A 92 -29.51 16.24 -20.24
C PRO A 92 -30.45 15.13 -20.75
N PRO A 93 -30.61 14.99 -22.07
CA PRO A 93 -31.52 14.01 -22.64
C PRO A 93 -31.11 12.58 -22.24
N ARG A 94 -32.11 11.77 -21.89
CA ARG A 94 -31.98 10.42 -21.32
C ARG A 94 -31.05 9.46 -22.07
N ARG A 95 -30.97 9.58 -23.41
CA ARG A 95 -30.05 8.78 -24.26
C ARG A 95 -28.57 9.11 -24.02
N TYR A 96 -28.26 10.34 -23.60
CA TYR A 96 -26.90 10.75 -23.25
C TYR A 96 -26.50 10.16 -21.88
N ILE A 97 -27.41 10.19 -20.90
CA ILE A 97 -27.21 9.60 -19.56
C ILE A 97 -26.97 8.08 -19.63
N GLN A 98 -27.76 7.36 -20.45
CA GLN A 98 -27.61 5.91 -20.63
C GLN A 98 -26.27 5.47 -21.27
N LYS A 99 -25.62 6.35 -22.03
CA LYS A 99 -24.27 6.09 -22.59
C LYS A 99 -23.16 6.25 -21.55
N LEU A 100 -23.44 7.00 -20.48
CA LEU A 100 -22.49 7.33 -19.43
C LEU A 100 -22.58 6.36 -18.26
N THR A 101 -23.80 5.87 -17.97
CA THR A 101 -24.06 4.96 -16.87
C THR A 101 -25.10 3.91 -17.29
N PRO A 102 -24.79 2.60 -17.18
CA PRO A 102 -25.80 1.57 -17.38
C PRO A 102 -26.92 1.71 -16.35
N ASP A 103 -28.17 1.60 -16.78
CA ASP A 103 -29.33 1.76 -15.91
C ASP A 103 -29.31 0.68 -14.82
N PRO A 104 -29.29 1.02 -13.52
CA PRO A 104 -29.25 0.02 -12.44
C PRO A 104 -30.57 -0.76 -12.30
N LEU A 105 -31.62 -0.36 -13.03
CA LEU A 105 -32.95 -0.94 -12.96
C LEU A 105 -33.18 -1.93 -14.12
N ASN A 106 -33.79 -3.07 -13.80
CA ASN A 106 -34.32 -3.98 -14.81
C ASN A 106 -35.47 -3.31 -15.59
N SER A 107 -35.72 -3.70 -16.84
CA SER A 107 -36.76 -3.13 -17.71
C SER A 107 -38.14 -3.03 -17.02
N LYS A 108 -38.55 -4.06 -16.25
CA LYS A 108 -39.80 -4.03 -15.47
C LYS A 108 -39.80 -2.97 -14.37
N GLN A 109 -38.70 -2.84 -13.63
CA GLN A 109 -38.56 -1.82 -12.59
C GLN A 109 -38.53 -0.42 -13.20
N ARG A 110 -37.90 -0.28 -14.38
CA ARG A 110 -37.85 0.98 -15.13
C ARG A 110 -39.23 1.45 -15.56
N MET A 111 -40.03 0.56 -16.16
CA MET A 111 -41.41 0.89 -16.54
C MET A 111 -42.23 1.31 -15.33
N ARG A 112 -42.04 0.66 -14.18
CA ARG A 112 -42.74 1.05 -12.94
C ARG A 112 -42.34 2.46 -12.49
N VAL A 113 -41.05 2.81 -12.56
CA VAL A 113 -40.59 4.17 -12.24
C VAL A 113 -41.17 5.20 -13.22
N GLU A 114 -41.21 4.90 -14.52
CA GLU A 114 -41.80 5.79 -15.53
C GLU A 114 -43.31 5.98 -15.32
N GLN A 115 -44.03 4.94 -14.90
CA GLN A 115 -45.44 5.04 -14.49
C GLN A 115 -45.62 5.94 -13.25
N ILE A 116 -44.71 5.87 -12.28
CA ILE A 116 -44.73 6.74 -11.09
C ILE A 116 -44.47 8.20 -11.47
N ILE A 117 -43.45 8.46 -12.29
CA ILE A 117 -43.08 9.81 -12.72
C ILE A 117 -44.16 10.44 -13.59
N SER A 118 -44.80 9.67 -14.47
CA SER A 118 -45.92 10.13 -15.31
C SER A 118 -47.24 10.28 -14.55
N GLY A 119 -47.29 9.96 -13.25
CA GLY A 119 -48.48 10.07 -12.41
C GLY A 119 -49.55 9.00 -12.68
N GLN A 120 -49.25 8.00 -13.49
CA GLN A 120 -50.17 6.90 -13.83
C GLN A 120 -50.12 5.73 -12.83
N ALA A 121 -49.23 5.80 -11.83
CA ALA A 121 -49.10 4.75 -10.83
C ALA A 121 -50.24 4.80 -9.82
N THR A 122 -51.02 3.72 -9.74
CA THR A 122 -51.92 3.47 -8.63
C THR A 122 -51.11 2.92 -7.44
N PHE A 123 -51.18 3.64 -6.32
CA PHE A 123 -50.69 3.16 -5.04
C PHE A 123 -51.89 2.56 -4.30
N SER A 124 -51.90 1.24 -4.11
CA SER A 124 -52.87 0.63 -3.21
C SER A 124 -52.60 1.14 -1.80
N LYS A 125 -53.55 1.87 -1.22
CA LYS A 125 -53.50 2.21 0.20
C LYS A 125 -53.70 0.90 0.99
N SER A 126 -52.68 0.50 1.74
CA SER A 126 -52.78 -0.54 2.76
C SER A 126 -53.52 -0.02 3.98
#